data_AF-A0A834W9K2-F1
#
_entry.id   AF-A0A834W9K2-F1
#
_cell.length_a   1.000
_cell.length_b   1.000
_cell.length_c   1.000
_cell.angle_alpha   90.00
_cell.angle_beta   90.00
_cell.angle_gamma   90.00
#
_symmetry.space_group_name_H-M   'P 1'
#
loop_
_entity.id
_entity.type
_entity.pdbx_description
1 polymer ?
#
loop_
_entity_poly.entity_id
_entity_poly.type
_entity_poly.pdbx_seq_one_letter_code
_entity_poly.pdbx_strand_id
1 'polypeptide(L)'
;MADSSPLQLSLNMLRDLSNGTYGQEIAVLSSKGIRVVNARRAIATLIDNVGSLATYSLVPAFNVSVDFSISFFSTAKLQEEVEIEAKVVGKKERLSCVVVQVRNKLNAQLIALGKQWMAATFININNQPSKL
;
A
#
# COMPACT_ATOMS: atom_id res chain seq x y z
N MET A 1 17.26 11.41 -19.61
CA MET A 1 16.83 10.55 -18.49
C MET A 1 15.43 10.08 -18.82
N ALA A 2 15.19 8.76 -18.85
CA ALA A 2 13.94 8.20 -19.36
C ALA A 2 12.77 8.58 -18.45
N ASP A 3 11.79 9.30 -19.02
CA ASP A 3 10.53 9.61 -18.37
C ASP A 3 9.68 8.33 -18.34
N SER A 4 9.90 7.49 -17.33
CA SER A 4 9.17 6.24 -17.17
C SER A 4 7.73 6.52 -16.76
N SER A 5 6.76 5.92 -17.47
CA SER A 5 5.33 6.11 -17.16
C SER A 5 5.00 5.71 -15.71
N PRO A 6 3.96 6.31 -15.09
CA PRO A 6 3.59 6.02 -13.69
C PRO A 6 3.36 4.54 -13.38
N LEU A 7 2.87 3.78 -14.37
CA LEU A 7 2.70 2.33 -14.28
C LEU A 7 4.05 1.60 -14.20
N GLN A 8 5.03 1.99 -15.01
CA GLN A 8 6.37 1.38 -14.98
C GLN A 8 7.08 1.69 -13.67
N LEU A 9 6.92 2.91 -13.16
CA LEU A 9 7.43 3.27 -11.84
C LEU A 9 6.81 2.40 -10.75
N SER A 10 5.49 2.22 -10.77
CA SER A 10 4.77 1.41 -9.78
C SER A 10 5.19 -0.08 -9.84
N LEU A 11 5.38 -0.62 -11.04
CA LEU A 11 5.83 -2.01 -11.23
C LEU A 11 7.27 -2.23 -10.77
N ASN A 12 8.16 -1.28 -11.03
CA ASN A 12 9.54 -1.34 -10.54
C ASN A 12 9.58 -1.27 -9.01
N MET A 13 8.79 -0.37 -8.40
CA MET A 13 8.67 -0.31 -6.93
C MET A 13 8.15 -1.63 -6.33
N LEU A 14 7.14 -2.27 -6.94
CA LEU A 14 6.66 -3.60 -6.51
C LEU A 14 7.75 -4.67 -6.62
N ARG A 15 8.50 -4.67 -7.72
CA ARG A 15 9.60 -5.61 -7.95
C ARG A 15 10.71 -5.43 -6.90
N ASP A 16 11.08 -4.19 -6.61
CA ASP A 16 12.13 -3.87 -5.64
C ASP A 16 11.69 -4.17 -4.20
N LEU A 17 10.40 -3.98 -3.89
CA LEU A 17 9.79 -4.43 -2.62
C LEU A 17 9.80 -5.96 -2.51
N SER A 18 9.40 -6.69 -3.55
CA SER A 18 9.40 -8.16 -3.59
C SER A 18 10.81 -8.74 -3.46
N ASN A 19 11.80 -8.08 -4.06
CA ASN A 19 13.19 -8.52 -4.04
C ASN A 19 13.93 -8.15 -2.75
N GLY A 20 13.25 -7.45 -1.82
CA GLY A 20 13.88 -6.96 -0.60
C GLY A 20 15.02 -5.98 -0.89
N THR A 21 14.98 -5.26 -2.02
CA THR A 21 15.98 -4.22 -2.34
C THR A 21 15.75 -2.96 -1.50
N TYR A 22 14.48 -2.70 -1.13
CA TYR A 22 14.11 -1.87 0.02
C TYR A 22 14.20 -2.66 1.35
N GLY A 23 15.26 -3.46 1.50
CA GLY A 23 15.41 -4.49 2.55
C GLY A 23 16.11 -4.04 3.82
N GLN A 24 16.37 -2.76 4.01
CA GLN A 24 16.65 -2.26 5.36
C GLN A 24 15.33 -1.94 6.03
N GLU A 25 14.62 -3.00 6.42
CA GLU A 25 13.34 -2.94 7.13
C GLU A 25 12.22 -2.30 6.27
N ILE A 26 10.98 -2.76 6.42
CA ILE A 26 9.87 -1.81 6.39
C ILE A 26 10.12 -0.92 7.63
N ALA A 27 11.09 -0.02 7.54
CA ALA A 27 11.34 1.01 8.51
C ALA A 27 10.23 2.00 8.25
N VAL A 28 9.10 1.74 8.90
CA VAL A 28 8.03 2.71 9.05
C VAL A 28 8.70 3.97 9.59
N LEU A 29 8.97 4.93 8.72
CA LEU A 29 9.42 6.26 9.09
C LEU A 29 8.24 6.96 9.77
N SER A 30 7.95 6.55 10.99
CA SER A 30 7.40 7.43 12.01
C SER A 30 8.52 7.59 13.01
N SER A 31 9.07 8.81 13.08
CA SER A 31 10.01 9.22 14.11
C SER A 31 9.58 8.65 15.47
N LYS A 32 10.39 7.72 16.00
CA LYS A 32 10.20 6.98 17.26
C LYS A 32 9.18 5.82 17.23
N GLY A 33 9.59 4.72 16.60
CA GLY A 33 9.44 3.36 17.16
C GLY A 33 8.09 2.65 16.97
N ILE A 34 7.97 1.86 15.89
CA ILE A 34 7.00 0.75 15.82
C ILE A 34 7.78 -0.56 15.86
N ARG A 35 7.79 -1.24 17.01
CA ARG A 35 8.15 -2.66 17.09
C ARG A 35 6.97 -3.50 16.64
N VAL A 36 7.07 -4.14 15.48
CA VAL A 36 6.06 -5.11 15.00
C VAL A 36 6.24 -6.41 15.76
N VAL A 37 5.62 -6.51 16.94
CA VAL A 37 5.68 -7.69 17.82
C VAL A 37 4.76 -8.83 17.39
N ASN A 38 3.90 -8.65 16.37
CA ASN A 38 2.87 -9.63 15.99
C ASN A 38 2.57 -9.65 14.48
N ALA A 39 2.39 -10.85 13.90
CA ALA A 39 2.17 -11.08 12.47
C ALA A 39 0.98 -10.29 11.88
N ARG A 40 -0.09 -10.08 12.65
CA ARG A 40 -1.25 -9.28 12.21
C ARG A 40 -0.88 -7.82 11.92
N ARG A 41 0.06 -7.26 12.69
CA ARG A 41 0.55 -5.88 12.48
C ARG A 41 1.40 -5.78 11.21
N ALA A 42 2.22 -6.79 10.93
CA ALA A 42 2.97 -6.87 9.68
C ALA A 42 2.05 -6.92 8.46
N ILE A 43 1.01 -7.77 8.51
CA ILE A 43 0.01 -7.88 7.44
C ILE A 43 -0.74 -6.56 7.23
N ALA A 44 -1.07 -5.84 8.31
CA ALA A 44 -1.74 -4.55 8.21
C ALA A 44 -0.88 -3.50 7.45
N THR A 45 0.41 -3.39 7.77
CA THR A 45 1.33 -2.49 7.06
C THR A 45 1.50 -2.89 5.60
N LEU A 46 1.56 -4.19 5.32
CA LEU A 46 1.68 -4.69 3.95
C LEU A 46 0.45 -4.37 3.11
N ILE A 47 -0.75 -4.56 3.68
CA ILE A 47 -2.01 -4.15 3.06
C ILE A 47 -1.97 -2.65 2.73
N ASP A 48 -1.59 -1.80 3.70
CA ASP A 48 -1.57 -0.34 3.50
C ASP A 48 -0.64 0.10 2.37
N ASN A 49 0.59 -0.42 2.34
CA ASN A 49 1.57 -0.10 1.31
C ASN A 49 1.11 -0.56 -0.08
N VAL A 50 0.63 -1.80 -0.20
CA VAL A 50 0.18 -2.34 -1.50
C VAL A 50 -1.10 -1.64 -1.96
N GLY A 51 -2.02 -1.31 -1.05
CA GLY A 51 -3.23 -0.55 -1.37
C GLY A 51 -2.94 0.87 -1.85
N SER A 52 -1.96 1.55 -1.22
CA SER A 52 -1.48 2.86 -1.65
C SER A 52 -0.85 2.81 -3.05
N LEU A 53 0.00 1.81 -3.30
CA LEU A 53 0.67 1.63 -4.59
C LEU A 53 -0.31 1.27 -5.71
N ALA A 54 -1.28 0.39 -5.44
CA ALA A 54 -2.35 0.07 -6.37
C ALA A 54 -3.17 1.33 -6.72
N THR A 55 -3.46 2.18 -5.74
CA THR A 55 -4.17 3.44 -5.99
C THR A 55 -3.32 4.44 -6.78
N TYR A 56 -2.02 4.56 -6.46
CA TYR A 56 -1.07 5.44 -7.15
C TYR A 56 -0.94 5.08 -8.64
N SER A 57 -0.95 3.80 -8.97
CA SER A 57 -0.87 3.34 -10.36
C SER A 57 -2.06 3.81 -11.22
N LEU A 58 -3.24 4.04 -10.63
CA LEU A 58 -4.41 4.58 -11.32
C LEU A 58 -4.52 6.10 -11.21
N VAL A 59 -4.15 6.67 -10.06
CA VAL A 59 -4.21 8.10 -9.77
C VAL A 59 -2.84 8.52 -9.25
N PRO A 60 -1.94 9.01 -10.13
CA PRO A 60 -0.55 9.34 -9.79
C PRO A 60 -0.48 10.65 -9.01
N ALA A 61 -0.99 10.62 -7.79
CA ALA A 61 -1.03 11.70 -6.81
C ALA A 61 -0.69 11.13 -5.43
N PHE A 62 -0.36 12.00 -4.48
CA PHE A 62 -0.19 11.54 -3.11
C PHE A 62 -1.53 11.06 -2.58
N ASN A 63 -1.64 9.75 -2.32
CA ASN A 63 -2.84 9.14 -1.80
C ASN A 63 -2.70 8.98 -0.28
N VAL A 64 -3.71 9.44 0.45
CA VAL A 64 -3.76 9.33 1.92
C VAL A 64 -4.95 8.47 2.30
N SER A 65 -4.71 7.44 3.12
CA SER A 65 -5.75 6.58 3.70
C SER A 65 -6.70 7.43 4.57
N VAL A 66 -7.99 7.47 4.22
CA VAL A 66 -9.04 8.17 4.99
C VAL A 66 -9.98 7.22 5.73
N ASP A 67 -10.05 5.96 5.29
CA ASP A 67 -10.73 4.87 5.99
C ASP A 67 -9.92 3.59 5.79
N PHE A 68 -9.72 2.82 6.85
CA PHE A 68 -8.91 1.61 6.84
C PHE A 68 -9.54 0.51 7.69
N SER A 69 -9.87 -0.61 7.05
CA SER A 69 -10.45 -1.78 7.72
C SER A 69 -9.76 -3.06 7.26
N ILE A 70 -9.55 -3.97 8.20
CA ILE A 70 -8.98 -5.31 7.93
C ILE A 70 -9.83 -6.35 8.64
N SER A 71 -10.17 -7.42 7.92
CA SER A 71 -10.70 -8.66 8.48
C SER A 71 -9.64 -9.75 8.40
N PHE A 72 -9.39 -10.45 9.51
CA PHE A 72 -8.47 -11.60 9.58
C PHE A 72 -9.27 -12.89 9.65
N PHE A 73 -8.95 -13.86 8.80
CA PHE A 73 -9.67 -15.13 8.67
C PHE A 73 -8.82 -16.33 9.08
N SER A 74 -7.51 -16.26 8.87
CA SER A 74 -6.57 -17.29 9.32
C SER A 74 -5.22 -16.66 9.74
N THR A 75 -4.26 -17.50 10.14
CA THR A 75 -2.93 -17.06 10.59
C THR A 75 -1.89 -17.51 9.58
N ALA A 76 -1.02 -16.59 9.14
CA ALA A 76 0.20 -16.92 8.42
C ALA A 76 1.24 -17.48 9.40
N LYS A 77 1.82 -18.64 9.11
CA LYS A 77 2.90 -19.22 9.92
C LYS A 77 4.27 -18.77 9.44
N LEU A 78 5.27 -18.92 10.31
CA LEU A 78 6.67 -18.66 9.95
C LEU A 78 7.08 -19.56 8.77
N GLN A 79 7.78 -18.98 7.79
CA GLN A 79 8.19 -19.62 6.52
C GLN A 79 7.07 -19.96 5.53
N GLU A 80 5.81 -19.58 5.79
CA GLU A 80 4.77 -19.66 4.76
C GLU A 80 4.85 -18.46 3.82
N GLU A 81 4.81 -18.74 2.52
CA GLU A 81 4.66 -17.70 1.52
C GLU A 81 3.21 -17.24 1.43
N VAL A 82 3.03 -15.93 1.29
CA VAL A 82 1.73 -15.31 1.07
C VAL A 82 1.69 -14.63 -0.29
N GLU A 83 0.56 -14.74 -0.96
CA GLU A 83 0.24 -13.99 -2.15
C GLU A 83 -0.62 -12.78 -1.76
N ILE A 84 -0.34 -11.63 -2.36
CA ILE A 84 -1.02 -10.37 -2.06
C ILE A 84 -1.52 -9.79 -3.36
N GLU A 85 -2.83 -9.58 -3.44
CA GLU A 85 -3.50 -9.01 -4.61
C GLU A 85 -4.24 -7.75 -4.19
N ALA A 86 -4.02 -6.65 -4.90
CA ALA A 86 -4.73 -5.40 -4.65
C ALA A 86 -5.48 -4.95 -5.91
N LYS A 87 -6.72 -4.49 -5.70
CA LYS A 87 -7.58 -4.02 -6.77
C LYS A 87 -8.32 -2.75 -6.33
N VAL A 88 -8.24 -1.71 -7.16
CA VAL A 88 -9.13 -0.55 -7.01
C VAL A 88 -10.52 -0.98 -7.45
N VAL A 89 -11.46 -1.01 -6.50
CA VAL A 89 -12.83 -1.52 -6.69
C VAL A 89 -13.88 -0.41 -6.78
N GLY A 90 -13.50 0.83 -6.48
CA GLY A 90 -14.42 1.96 -6.56
C GLY A 90 -13.69 3.29 -6.65
N LYS A 91 -14.37 4.28 -7.19
CA LYS A 91 -13.91 5.67 -7.24
C LYS A 91 -15.10 6.59 -7.01
N LYS A 92 -14.91 7.61 -6.18
CA LYS A 92 -15.88 8.68 -5.94
C LYS A 92 -15.13 10.00 -5.83
N GLU A 93 -15.27 10.87 -6.81
CA GLU A 93 -14.53 12.14 -6.90
C GLU A 93 -13.01 11.93 -6.74
N ARG A 94 -12.42 12.45 -5.66
CA ARG A 94 -11.01 12.31 -5.29
C ARG A 94 -10.71 11.10 -4.40
N LEU A 95 -11.72 10.29 -4.11
CA LEU A 95 -11.60 9.08 -3.31
C LEU A 95 -11.50 7.84 -4.22
N SER A 96 -10.58 6.95 -3.88
CA SER A 96 -10.44 5.63 -4.48
C SER A 96 -10.60 4.56 -3.41
N CYS A 97 -11.44 3.57 -3.66
CA CYS A 97 -11.59 2.41 -2.79
C CYS A 97 -10.73 1.27 -3.34
N VAL A 98 -9.81 0.77 -2.52
CA VAL A 98 -8.95 -0.36 -2.82
C VAL A 98 -9.26 -1.52 -1.88
N VAL A 99 -9.32 -2.72 -2.44
CA VAL A 99 -9.42 -3.97 -1.69
C VAL A 99 -8.12 -4.73 -1.89
N VAL A 100 -7.55 -5.21 -0.79
CA VAL A 100 -6.31 -6.00 -0.78
C VAL A 100 -6.59 -7.35 -0.14
N GLN A 101 -6.24 -8.42 -0.82
CA GLN A 101 -6.40 -9.80 -0.37
C GLN A 101 -5.02 -10.37 -0.07
N VAL A 102 -4.89 -10.99 1.10
CA VAL A 102 -3.70 -11.74 1.49
C VAL A 102 -4.09 -13.20 1.61
N ARG A 103 -3.48 -14.06 0.81
CA ARG A 103 -3.74 -15.50 0.77
C ARG A 103 -2.48 -16.28 1.07
N ASN A 104 -2.63 -17.46 1.68
CA ASN A 104 -1.55 -18.43 1.71
C ASN A 104 -1.31 -18.92 0.27
N LYS A 105 -0.06 -18.89 -0.19
CA LYS A 105 0.27 -19.21 -1.58
C LYS A 105 0.11 -20.69 -1.92
N LEU A 106 0.31 -21.58 -0.95
CA LEU A 106 0.26 -23.03 -1.15
C LEU A 106 -1.17 -23.54 -1.30
N ASN A 107 -2.09 -23.07 -0.43
CA ASN A 107 -3.46 -23.59 -0.36
C ASN A 107 -4.55 -22.57 -0.70
N ALA A 108 -4.17 -21.36 -1.13
CA ALA A 108 -5.06 -20.24 -1.46
C ALA A 108 -6.00 -19.80 -0.32
N GLN A 109 -5.77 -20.24 0.92
CA GLN A 109 -6.60 -19.85 2.06
C GLN A 109 -6.49 -18.34 2.30
N LEU A 110 -7.64 -17.68 2.45
CA LEU A 110 -7.69 -16.26 2.79
C LEU A 110 -7.17 -16.05 4.22
N ILE A 111 -6.12 -15.25 4.35
CA ILE A 111 -5.51 -14.88 5.64
C ILE A 111 -6.13 -13.57 6.11
N ALA A 112 -6.17 -12.56 5.23
CA ALA A 112 -6.71 -11.26 5.54
C ALA A 112 -7.34 -10.59 4.31
N LEU A 113 -8.33 -9.74 4.56
CA LEU A 113 -8.94 -8.85 3.58
C LEU A 113 -8.88 -7.42 4.11
N GLY A 114 -8.12 -6.57 3.43
CA GLY A 114 -8.07 -5.14 3.67
C GLY A 114 -9.00 -4.38 2.73
N LYS A 115 -9.65 -3.33 3.24
CA LYS A 115 -10.35 -2.33 2.43
C LYS A 115 -9.93 -0.94 2.89
N GLN A 116 -9.52 -0.12 1.94
CA GLN A 116 -9.07 1.24 2.20
C GLN A 116 -9.76 2.22 1.27
N TRP A 117 -10.16 3.36 1.82
CA TRP A 117 -10.46 4.54 1.03
C TRP A 117 -9.27 5.48 1.06
N MET A 118 -8.86 5.92 -0.11
CA MET A 118 -7.68 6.76 -0.34
C MET A 118 -8.12 8.07 -0.96
N ALA A 119 -7.70 9.20 -0.39
CA ALA A 119 -7.93 10.53 -0.95
C ALA A 119 -6.70 11.00 -1.73
N ALA A 120 -6.89 11.35 -2.99
CA ALA A 120 -5.84 11.93 -3.83
C ALA A 120 -5.60 13.40 -3.47
N THR A 121 -4.37 13.72 -3.05
CA THR A 121 -3.86 15.06 -2.78
C THR A 121 -2.92 15.49 -3.89
N PHE A 122 -3.33 16.51 -4.64
CA PHE A 122 -2.50 17.17 -5.64
C PHE A 122 -1.85 18.39 -4.97
N ILE A 123 -0.52 18.41 -4.89
CA ILE A 123 0.20 19.60 -4.42
C ILE A 123 0.12 20.64 -5.53
N ASN A 124 -0.54 21.78 -5.26
CA ASN A 124 -0.52 22.91 -6.18
C ASN A 124 0.75 23.73 -5.93
N ILE A 125 1.72 23.59 -6.82
CA ILE A 125 3.02 24.27 -6.76
C ILE A 125 2.95 25.77 -7.13
N ASN A 126 1.76 26.31 -7.45
CA ASN A 126 1.60 27.70 -7.90
C ASN A 126 1.19 28.70 -6.81
N ASN A 127 1.19 28.33 -5.53
CA ASN A 127 0.98 29.31 -4.45
C ASN A 127 2.22 30.20 -4.31
N GLN A 128 2.25 31.29 -5.08
CA GLN A 128 3.15 32.41 -4.84
C GLN A 128 2.93 32.90 -3.39
N PRO A 129 4.00 33.20 -2.63
CA PRO A 129 3.85 33.74 -1.28
C PRO A 129 3.10 35.07 -1.38
N SER A 130 1.98 35.17 -0.67
CA SER A 130 1.24 36.43 -0.51
C SER A 130 2.21 37.49 -0.02
N LYS A 131 2.40 38.55 -0.81
CA LYS A 131 3.19 39.71 -0.39
C LYS A 131 2.47 40.35 0.80
N LEU A 132 3.09 40.27 1.98
CA LEU A 132 2.84 41.13 3.13
C LEU A 132 3.92 42.20 3.17
#